data_AF-A0A3P7XDY5-F1
#
_entry.id   AF-A0A3P7XDY5-F1
#
_cell.length_a   1.000
_cell.length_b   1.000
_cell.length_c   1.000
_cell.angle_alpha   90.00
_cell.angle_beta   90.00
_cell.angle_gamma   90.00
#
_symmetry.space_group_name_H-M   'P 1'
#
loop_
_entity.id
_entity.type
_entity.pdbx_description
1 polymer ?
#
loop_
_entity_poly.entity_id
_entity_poly.type
_entity_poly.pdbx_seq_one_letter_code
_entity_poly.pdbx_strand_id
1 'polypeptide(L)'
;MLLFNVHIFPKLFLRAHFSYDPKNDNLIPCKEAGLKFSAGSVLQVLKQEDPYWWQARHHNQDGRAGLIPSIVLQERRKAFIQSAPNPEELTYKMFACGLAKRRKKKVTIPFCARDADNYDTKDIVLYEEVAMVSGFQRPVICLIGAPGVGRRSLRNMLIRANRERYASAIAHTSKELDVGEEDDGEFIVESKEKMEMDSLKNKYLEVNLNFRC
;
A
#
# COMPACT_ATOMS: atom_id res chain seq x y z
N MET A 1 43.14 -3.55 7.84
CA MET A 1 43.11 -4.95 8.34
C MET A 1 42.44 -4.87 9.71
N LEU A 2 41.16 -5.17 9.87
CA LEU A 2 40.48 -6.44 9.60
C LEU A 2 39.16 -6.27 8.86
N LEU A 3 38.90 -7.27 8.02
CA LEU A 3 37.70 -7.51 7.23
C LEU A 3 36.54 -7.89 8.15
N PHE A 4 35.39 -7.25 7.97
CA PHE A 4 34.10 -7.93 8.10
C PHE A 4 33.21 -7.46 6.95
N ASN A 5 33.46 -8.08 5.79
CA ASN A 5 32.48 -8.19 4.73
C ASN A 5 31.41 -9.18 5.21
N VAL A 6 30.56 -8.74 6.15
CA VAL A 6 29.30 -9.41 6.39
C VAL A 6 28.40 -8.91 5.28
N HIS A 7 28.01 -9.79 4.37
CA HIS A 7 26.87 -9.53 3.49
C HIS A 7 25.63 -9.31 4.38
N ILE A 8 25.45 -8.08 4.86
CA ILE A 8 24.19 -7.63 5.43
C ILE A 8 23.28 -7.49 4.23
N PHE A 9 22.60 -8.57 3.87
CA PHE A 9 21.41 -8.43 3.05
C PHE A 9 20.51 -7.40 3.74
N PRO A 10 20.02 -6.39 3.02
CA PRO A 10 19.11 -5.42 3.60
C PRO A 10 17.91 -6.17 4.20
N LYS A 11 17.57 -5.86 5.45
CA LYS A 11 16.42 -6.48 6.11
C LYS A 11 15.16 -6.06 5.35
N LEU A 12 14.44 -7.02 4.79
CA LEU A 12 13.18 -6.78 4.09
C LEU A 12 12.03 -6.68 5.10
N PHE A 13 11.27 -5.59 5.03
CA PHE A 13 10.02 -5.44 5.78
C PHE A 13 8.88 -5.21 4.80
N LEU A 14 7.75 -5.88 5.06
CA LEU A 14 6.55 -5.79 4.24
C LEU A 14 5.36 -5.34 5.09
N ARG A 15 4.54 -4.43 4.57
CA ARG A 15 3.21 -4.13 5.08
C ARG A 15 2.18 -5.01 4.37
N ALA A 16 1.41 -5.78 5.11
CA ALA A 16 0.36 -6.64 4.56
C ALA A 16 -0.93 -5.86 4.28
N HIS A 17 -1.56 -6.06 3.12
CA HIS A 17 -2.84 -5.43 2.74
C HIS A 17 -4.04 -6.38 2.84
N PHE A 18 -3.87 -7.51 3.52
CA PHE A 18 -4.93 -8.48 3.81
C PHE A 18 -4.69 -9.13 5.18
N SER A 19 -5.71 -9.82 5.69
CA SER A 19 -5.61 -10.59 6.94
C SER A 19 -5.41 -12.07 6.64
N TYR A 20 -4.59 -12.74 7.44
CA TYR A 20 -4.28 -14.15 7.29
C TYR A 20 -4.45 -14.88 8.62
N ASP A 21 -5.25 -15.95 8.61
CA ASP A 21 -5.40 -16.87 9.73
C ASP A 21 -4.99 -18.30 9.31
N PRO A 22 -3.84 -18.81 9.79
CA PRO A 22 -3.38 -20.17 9.51
C PRO A 22 -4.40 -21.25 9.87
N LYS A 23 -5.29 -20.99 10.85
CA LYS A 23 -6.30 -21.96 11.28
C LYS A 23 -7.30 -22.28 10.17
N ASN A 24 -7.55 -21.31 9.29
CA ASN A 24 -8.50 -21.40 8.18
C ASN A 24 -7.83 -21.83 6.86
N ASP A 25 -6.52 -22.05 6.87
CA ASP A 25 -5.75 -22.38 5.69
C ASP A 25 -5.54 -23.90 5.58
N ASN A 26 -6.08 -24.50 4.53
CA ASN A 26 -5.93 -25.94 4.27
C ASN A 26 -4.67 -26.27 3.45
N LEU A 27 -3.98 -25.26 2.90
CA LEU A 27 -2.76 -25.45 2.12
C LEU A 27 -1.49 -25.31 2.97
N ILE A 28 -1.60 -24.83 4.21
CA ILE A 28 -0.43 -24.68 5.08
C ILE A 28 0.07 -26.06 5.55
N PRO A 29 1.39 -26.34 5.49
CA PRO A 29 1.92 -27.62 5.92
C PRO A 29 1.62 -27.98 7.38
N CYS A 30 1.64 -26.96 8.26
CA CYS A 30 1.31 -27.09 9.68
C CYS A 30 0.68 -25.79 10.18
N LYS A 31 -0.54 -25.85 10.72
CA LYS A 31 -1.30 -24.67 11.18
C LYS A 31 -0.58 -23.91 12.30
N GLU A 32 0.10 -24.64 13.18
CA GLU A 32 0.87 -24.07 14.31
C GLU A 32 2.15 -23.36 13.86
N ALA A 33 2.67 -23.72 12.67
CA ALA A 33 3.83 -23.05 12.08
C ALA A 33 3.45 -21.74 11.38
N GLY A 34 2.17 -21.46 11.18
CA GLY A 34 1.71 -20.25 10.49
C GLY A 34 1.78 -19.00 11.37
N LEU A 35 2.12 -17.88 10.76
CA LEU A 35 2.09 -16.58 11.41
C LEU A 35 0.77 -15.88 11.09
N LYS A 36 -0.11 -15.75 12.10
CA LYS A 36 -1.33 -14.95 11.97
C LYS A 36 -1.01 -13.46 11.91
N PHE A 37 -1.68 -12.73 11.01
CA PHE A 37 -1.57 -11.28 10.90
C PHE A 37 -2.86 -10.64 10.38
N SER A 38 -2.98 -9.33 10.59
CA SER A 38 -4.08 -8.50 10.09
C SER A 38 -3.60 -7.54 9.00
N ALA A 39 -4.50 -7.07 8.15
CA ALA A 39 -4.19 -5.98 7.22
C ALA A 39 -3.60 -4.77 7.99
N GLY A 40 -2.53 -4.19 7.45
CA GLY A 40 -1.71 -3.13 8.08
C GLY A 40 -0.52 -3.64 8.91
N SER A 41 -0.43 -4.95 9.20
CA SER A 41 0.70 -5.49 9.96
C SER A 41 2.02 -5.33 9.18
N VAL A 42 3.07 -4.91 9.88
CA VAL A 42 4.44 -4.86 9.33
C VAL A 42 5.18 -6.13 9.73
N LEU A 43 5.66 -6.85 8.73
CA LEU A 43 6.29 -8.16 8.85
C LEU A 43 7.75 -8.06 8.40
N GLN A 44 8.67 -8.53 9.23
CA GLN A 44 10.05 -8.73 8.80
C GLN A 44 10.14 -10.08 8.08
N VAL A 45 10.51 -10.05 6.80
CA VAL A 45 10.73 -11.27 6.02
C VAL A 45 12.15 -11.77 6.28
N LEU A 46 12.25 -13.05 6.64
CA LEU A 46 13.50 -13.71 6.99
C LEU A 46 13.99 -14.61 5.84
N LYS A 47 13.05 -15.25 5.13
CA LYS A 47 13.31 -16.25 4.09
C LYS A 47 12.23 -16.26 3.02
N GLN A 48 12.64 -16.29 1.75
CA GLN A 48 11.76 -16.28 0.57
C GLN A 48 12.09 -17.40 -0.42
N GLU A 49 12.86 -18.41 -0.02
CA GLU A 49 13.34 -19.45 -0.94
C GLU A 49 12.20 -20.36 -1.42
N ASP A 50 11.18 -20.58 -0.58
CA ASP A 50 9.99 -21.32 -1.00
C ASP A 50 9.04 -20.39 -1.78
N PRO A 51 8.56 -20.81 -2.97
CA PRO A 51 7.74 -19.97 -3.83
C PRO A 51 6.33 -19.71 -3.28
N TYR A 52 5.86 -20.48 -2.29
CA TYR A 52 4.51 -20.40 -1.75
C TYR A 52 4.45 -19.93 -0.29
N TRP A 53 5.50 -20.20 0.49
CA TRP A 53 5.53 -19.97 1.93
C TRP A 53 6.79 -19.23 2.36
N TRP A 54 6.65 -17.98 2.78
CA TRP A 54 7.77 -17.20 3.31
C TRP A 54 7.85 -17.33 4.82
N GLN A 55 9.07 -17.26 5.38
CA GLN A 55 9.23 -17.15 6.84
C GLN A 55 9.31 -15.69 7.22
N ALA A 56 8.45 -15.27 8.12
CA ALA A 56 8.40 -13.90 8.60
C ALA A 56 8.12 -13.86 10.10
N ARG A 57 8.25 -12.68 10.69
CA ARG A 57 7.82 -12.37 12.06
C ARG A 57 7.25 -10.95 12.12
N HIS A 58 6.47 -10.65 13.15
CA HIS A 58 5.99 -9.29 13.39
C HIS A 58 7.15 -8.35 13.69
N HIS A 59 7.11 -7.13 13.15
CA HIS A 59 8.05 -6.08 13.49
C HIS A 59 7.84 -5.63 14.95
N ASN A 60 8.93 -5.36 15.69
CA ASN A 60 8.94 -4.94 17.10
C ASN A 60 8.26 -5.89 18.09
N GLN A 61 8.06 -7.15 17.72
CA GLN A 61 7.67 -8.21 18.65
C GLN A 61 8.78 -9.24 18.69
N ASP A 62 9.23 -9.63 19.88
CA ASP A 62 10.12 -10.78 20.08
C ASP A 62 9.35 -12.10 19.92
N GLY A 63 8.63 -12.20 18.80
CA GLY A 63 7.84 -13.36 18.42
C GLY A 63 8.66 -14.36 17.62
N ARG A 64 8.23 -15.62 17.70
CA ARG A 64 8.72 -16.70 16.85
C ARG A 64 8.44 -16.39 15.38
N ALA A 65 9.37 -16.75 14.50
CA ALA A 65 9.11 -16.77 13.07
C ALA A 65 8.03 -17.80 12.71
N GLY A 66 7.18 -17.45 11.76
CA GLY A 66 6.15 -18.35 11.23
C GLY A 66 5.97 -18.17 9.73
N LEU A 67 5.21 -19.09 9.13
CA LEU A 67 4.92 -19.12 7.70
C LEU A 67 3.84 -18.11 7.35
N ILE A 68 4.10 -17.32 6.32
CA ILE A 68 3.13 -16.43 5.67
C ILE A 68 2.98 -16.84 4.19
N PRO A 69 1.79 -16.68 3.58
CA PRO A 69 1.63 -16.97 2.17
C PRO A 69 2.43 -15.98 1.32
N SER A 70 3.15 -16.48 0.32
CA SER A 70 3.85 -15.65 -0.67
C SER A 70 2.85 -14.88 -1.56
N ILE A 71 3.37 -13.90 -2.31
CA ILE A 71 2.60 -13.21 -3.36
C ILE A 71 1.97 -14.23 -4.33
N VAL A 72 2.78 -15.15 -4.85
CA VAL A 72 2.35 -16.17 -5.83
C VAL A 72 1.23 -17.05 -5.29
N LEU A 73 1.33 -17.52 -4.04
CA LEU A 73 0.28 -18.36 -3.44
C LEU A 73 -1.03 -17.58 -3.30
N GLN A 74 -0.94 -16.32 -2.89
CA GLN A 74 -2.10 -15.48 -2.62
C GLN A 74 -2.77 -14.99 -3.91
N GLU A 75 -2.02 -14.71 -4.97
CA GLU A 75 -2.54 -14.45 -6.32
C GLU A 75 -3.30 -15.65 -6.86
N ARG A 76 -2.72 -16.86 -6.76
CA ARG A 76 -3.39 -18.10 -7.18
C ARG A 76 -4.73 -18.28 -6.48
N ARG A 77 -4.79 -18.08 -5.15
CA ARG A 77 -6.05 -18.15 -4.39
C ARG A 77 -7.12 -17.22 -4.95
N LYS A 78 -6.75 -15.99 -5.31
CA LYS A 78 -7.68 -15.01 -5.88
C LYS A 78 -8.11 -15.37 -7.31
N ALA A 79 -7.19 -15.87 -8.14
CA ALA A 79 -7.51 -16.33 -9.49
C ALA A 79 -8.47 -17.53 -9.49
N PHE A 80 -8.32 -18.48 -8.55
CA PHE A 80 -9.27 -19.59 -8.39
C PHE A 80 -10.64 -19.12 -7.88
N ILE A 81 -10.71 -18.11 -7.01
CA ILE A 81 -11.99 -17.54 -6.55
C ILE A 81 -12.71 -16.80 -7.68
N GLN A 82 -11.99 -16.05 -8.52
CA GLN A 82 -12.59 -15.32 -9.65
C GLN A 82 -13.10 -16.25 -10.78
N SER A 83 -12.55 -17.46 -10.89
CA SER A 83 -12.93 -18.45 -11.91
C SER A 83 -13.90 -19.53 -11.40
N ALA A 84 -14.26 -19.52 -10.11
CA ALA A 84 -15.13 -20.53 -9.52
C ALA A 84 -16.63 -20.20 -9.76
N PRO A 85 -17.41 -21.07 -10.44
CA PRO A 85 -18.86 -21.06 -10.31
C PRO A 85 -19.21 -21.59 -8.91
N ASN A 86 -19.95 -20.79 -8.14
CA ASN A 86 -20.61 -21.07 -6.85
C ASN A 86 -19.82 -21.88 -5.77
N PRO A 87 -19.67 -21.38 -4.53
CA PRO A 87 -18.87 -22.04 -3.47
C PRO A 87 -19.21 -23.51 -3.15
N GLU A 88 -20.45 -23.95 -3.43
CA GLU A 88 -20.89 -25.33 -3.23
C GLU A 88 -20.30 -26.34 -4.22
N GLU A 89 -19.77 -25.92 -5.37
CA GLU A 89 -19.22 -26.84 -6.38
C GLU A 89 -17.76 -27.25 -6.08
N LEU A 90 -17.09 -26.58 -5.13
CA LEU A 90 -15.69 -26.84 -4.75
C LEU A 90 -15.52 -28.10 -3.89
N THR A 91 -16.54 -28.49 -3.13
CA THR A 91 -16.45 -29.65 -2.21
C THR A 91 -16.52 -31.00 -2.93
N TYR A 92 -17.11 -31.08 -4.13
CA TYR A 92 -17.33 -32.36 -4.81
C TYR A 92 -16.16 -32.85 -5.68
N LYS A 93 -15.21 -31.97 -6.07
CA LYS A 93 -14.20 -32.32 -7.09
C LYS A 93 -12.83 -32.78 -6.55
N MET A 94 -12.61 -32.76 -5.23
CA MET A 94 -11.33 -33.20 -4.66
C MET A 94 -11.24 -34.70 -4.29
N PHE A 95 -12.30 -35.49 -4.46
CA PHE A 95 -12.25 -36.94 -4.20
C PHE A 95 -13.06 -37.73 -5.25
N ALA A 96 -12.43 -38.12 -6.37
CA ALA A 96 -12.84 -39.31 -7.13
C ALA A 96 -11.83 -39.63 -8.24
N CYS A 97 -10.83 -40.45 -7.92
CA CYS A 97 -10.28 -41.39 -8.89
C CYS A 97 -11.38 -42.42 -9.21
N GLY A 98 -11.81 -42.51 -10.47
CA GLY A 98 -12.79 -43.53 -10.86
C GLY A 98 -13.29 -43.32 -12.29
N LEU A 99 -13.17 -44.36 -13.10
CA LEU A 99 -13.59 -44.42 -14.49
C LEU A 99 -15.10 -44.11 -14.63
N ALA A 100 -15.45 -43.03 -15.30
CA ALA A 100 -16.79 -42.85 -15.88
C ALA A 100 -16.70 -42.02 -17.17
N LYS A 101 -17.25 -42.56 -18.26
CA LYS A 101 -17.34 -41.91 -19.58
C LYS A 101 -18.01 -40.54 -19.48
N ARG A 102 -17.24 -39.46 -19.57
CA ARG A 102 -17.76 -38.08 -19.50
C ARG A 102 -18.34 -37.65 -20.85
N ARG A 103 -19.65 -37.33 -20.88
CA ARG A 103 -20.23 -36.46 -21.91
C ARG A 103 -19.49 -35.12 -21.86
N LYS A 104 -18.86 -34.70 -22.97
CA LYS A 104 -18.21 -33.40 -23.10
C LYS A 104 -19.29 -32.30 -23.02
N LYS A 105 -19.58 -31.80 -21.82
CA LYS A 105 -20.25 -30.50 -21.68
C LYS A 105 -19.27 -29.46 -22.19
N LYS A 106 -19.71 -28.65 -23.16
CA LYS A 106 -18.96 -27.51 -23.68
C LYS A 106 -18.78 -26.54 -22.51
N VAL A 107 -17.59 -26.55 -21.90
CA VAL A 107 -17.23 -25.56 -20.89
C VAL A 107 -17.05 -24.26 -21.66
N THR A 108 -18.03 -23.37 -21.58
CA THR A 108 -17.81 -21.97 -21.92
C THR A 108 -16.76 -21.48 -20.94
N ILE A 109 -15.53 -21.32 -21.40
CA ILE A 109 -14.46 -20.74 -20.59
C ILE A 109 -14.76 -19.24 -20.60
N PRO A 110 -15.24 -18.62 -19.51
CA PRO A 110 -15.49 -17.17 -19.48
C PRO A 110 -14.18 -16.37 -19.55
N PHE A 111 -13.04 -17.06 -19.57
CA PHE A 111 -11.71 -16.51 -19.61
C PHE A 111 -11.01 -16.93 -20.92
N CYS A 112 -10.89 -16.00 -21.84
CA CYS A 112 -10.03 -16.14 -23.00
C CYS A 112 -8.69 -15.48 -22.67
N ALA A 113 -7.55 -16.13 -22.93
CA ALA A 113 -6.22 -15.53 -22.69
C ALA A 113 -6.00 -14.19 -23.41
N ARG A 114 -6.81 -13.90 -24.44
CA ARG A 114 -6.83 -12.63 -25.18
C ARG A 114 -7.47 -11.47 -24.42
N ASP A 115 -8.27 -11.75 -23.39
CA ASP A 115 -8.96 -10.74 -22.58
C ASP A 115 -8.20 -10.44 -21.27
N ALA A 116 -6.99 -10.97 -21.09
CA ALA A 116 -6.17 -10.80 -19.88
C ALA A 116 -5.89 -9.32 -19.58
N ASP A 117 -5.55 -8.54 -20.61
CA ASP A 117 -5.26 -7.09 -20.50
C ASP A 117 -6.47 -6.27 -20.01
N ASN A 118 -7.70 -6.76 -20.22
CA ASN A 118 -8.92 -6.08 -19.77
C ASN A 118 -9.18 -6.26 -18.25
N TYR A 119 -8.55 -7.26 -17.62
CA TYR A 119 -8.66 -7.53 -16.18
C TYR A 119 -7.42 -7.08 -15.38
N ASP A 120 -6.37 -6.63 -16.07
CA ASP A 120 -5.07 -6.21 -15.53
C ASP A 120 -5.11 -4.86 -14.77
N THR A 121 -6.28 -4.22 -14.67
CA THR A 121 -6.44 -2.88 -14.05
C THR A 121 -6.80 -2.91 -12.56
N LYS A 122 -6.69 -4.06 -11.89
CA LYS A 122 -6.77 -4.12 -10.42
C LYS A 122 -5.62 -4.95 -9.87
N ASP A 123 -4.41 -4.42 -9.95
CA ASP A 123 -3.29 -4.84 -9.11
C ASP A 123 -3.70 -4.71 -7.64
N ILE A 124 -4.20 -5.80 -7.05
CA ILE A 124 -4.46 -5.81 -5.62
C ILE A 124 -3.10 -5.95 -4.95
N VAL A 125 -2.54 -4.83 -4.50
CA VAL A 125 -1.32 -4.82 -3.67
C VAL A 125 -1.55 -5.73 -2.47
N LEU A 126 -0.79 -6.82 -2.38
CA LEU A 126 -0.88 -7.82 -1.31
C LEU A 126 0.07 -7.50 -0.17
N TYR A 127 1.29 -7.12 -0.53
CA TYR A 127 2.35 -6.69 0.34
C TYR A 127 3.01 -5.47 -0.30
N GLU A 128 3.41 -4.53 0.55
CA GLU A 128 4.17 -3.34 0.15
C GLU A 128 5.49 -3.35 0.92
N GLU A 129 6.61 -3.14 0.23
CA GLU A 129 7.90 -3.00 0.89
C GLU A 129 7.95 -1.69 1.68
N VAL A 130 8.37 -1.78 2.94
CA VAL A 130 8.46 -0.64 3.83
C VAL A 130 9.85 -0.55 4.44
N ALA A 131 10.29 0.67 4.69
CA ALA A 131 11.52 0.96 5.41
C ALA A 131 11.24 1.90 6.57
N MET A 132 11.96 1.71 7.68
CA MET A 132 11.96 2.70 8.76
C MET A 132 12.76 3.91 8.29
N VAL A 133 12.07 4.99 7.96
CA VAL A 133 12.70 6.27 7.65
C VAL A 133 12.89 7.02 8.96
N SER A 134 14.08 7.59 9.20
CA SER A 134 14.28 8.56 10.28
C SER A 134 13.20 9.64 10.16
N GLY A 135 12.57 10.01 11.29
CA GLY A 135 11.42 10.91 11.27
C GLY A 135 11.62 12.10 10.33
N PHE A 136 10.59 12.42 9.55
CA PHE A 136 10.63 13.58 8.66
C PHE A 136 11.07 14.80 9.45
N GLN A 137 11.95 15.63 8.85
CA GLN A 137 12.38 16.90 9.47
C GLN A 137 11.17 17.76 9.87
N ARG A 138 10.04 17.59 9.18
CA ARG A 138 8.74 18.15 9.50
C ARG A 138 7.64 17.11 9.24
N PRO A 139 6.99 16.54 10.25
CA PRO A 139 5.83 15.67 10.06
C PRO A 139 4.69 16.45 9.39
N VAL A 140 4.20 15.96 8.25
CA VAL A 140 3.10 16.60 7.49
C VAL A 140 1.84 15.77 7.59
N ILE A 141 0.70 16.43 7.81
CA ILE A 141 -0.63 15.82 7.75
C ILE A 141 -1.34 16.32 6.50
N CYS A 142 -1.69 15.41 5.59
CA CYS A 142 -2.50 15.71 4.41
C CYS A 142 -3.95 15.26 4.64
N LEU A 143 -4.90 16.20 4.58
CA LEU A 143 -6.33 15.89 4.68
C LEU A 143 -6.91 15.68 3.29
N ILE A 144 -7.23 14.42 2.97
CA ILE A 144 -7.78 14.00 1.67
C ILE A 144 -9.27 13.70 1.84
N GLY A 145 -10.08 14.12 0.87
CA GLY A 145 -11.53 13.94 0.89
C GLY A 145 -12.22 14.75 -0.19
N ALA A 146 -13.47 14.38 -0.51
CA ALA A 146 -14.24 15.03 -1.56
C ALA A 146 -14.41 16.56 -1.32
N PRO A 147 -14.73 17.35 -2.36
CA PRO A 147 -15.10 18.74 -2.18
C PRO A 147 -16.26 18.88 -1.17
N GLY A 148 -16.19 19.89 -0.29
CA GLY A 148 -17.26 20.18 0.67
C GLY A 148 -17.27 19.36 1.97
N VAL A 149 -16.47 18.30 2.12
CA VAL A 149 -16.49 17.43 3.32
C VAL A 149 -15.91 18.05 4.61
N GLY A 150 -15.62 19.36 4.61
CA GLY A 150 -15.15 20.06 5.81
C GLY A 150 -13.65 19.92 6.12
N ARG A 151 -12.81 19.52 5.15
CA ARG A 151 -11.34 19.41 5.33
C ARG A 151 -10.71 20.69 5.90
N ARG A 152 -11.13 21.86 5.40
CA ARG A 152 -10.69 23.18 5.88
C ARG A 152 -11.09 23.41 7.34
N SER A 153 -12.33 23.08 7.68
CA SER A 153 -12.84 23.20 9.05
C SER A 153 -12.08 22.29 10.02
N LEU A 154 -11.81 21.04 9.62
CA LEU A 154 -11.02 20.09 10.41
C LEU A 154 -9.59 20.56 10.62
N ARG A 155 -8.91 21.03 9.56
CA ARG A 155 -7.57 21.64 9.66
C ARG A 155 -7.56 22.79 10.67
N ASN A 156 -8.50 23.72 10.53
CA ASN A 156 -8.56 24.90 11.41
C ASN A 156 -8.88 24.50 12.86
N MET A 157 -9.67 23.45 13.06
CA MET A 157 -9.95 22.89 14.39
C MET A 157 -8.70 22.27 15.02
N LEU A 158 -7.93 21.49 14.26
CA LEU A 158 -6.65 20.90 14.73
C LEU A 158 -5.66 21.98 15.17
N ILE A 159 -5.49 23.03 14.35
CA ILE A 159 -4.60 24.15 14.68
C ILE A 159 -5.08 24.89 15.92
N ARG A 160 -6.39 25.18 16.03
CA ARG A 160 -6.95 25.87 17.21
C ARG A 160 -6.80 25.05 18.50
N ALA A 161 -6.95 23.73 18.41
CA ALA A 161 -6.85 22.84 19.55
C ALA A 161 -5.42 22.69 20.06
N ASN A 162 -4.42 22.82 19.18
CA ASN A 162 -3.01 22.62 19.53
C ASN A 162 -2.07 23.40 18.60
N ARG A 163 -1.92 24.70 18.89
CA ARG A 163 -1.15 25.65 18.06
C ARG A 163 0.36 25.37 18.10
N GLU A 164 0.83 24.71 19.15
CA GLU A 164 2.24 24.37 19.34
C GLU A 164 2.70 23.17 18.49
N ARG A 165 1.77 22.30 18.06
CA ARG A 165 2.08 21.16 17.17
C ARG A 165 1.57 21.33 15.74
N TYR A 166 0.51 22.09 15.52
CA TYR A 166 -0.12 22.21 14.20
C TYR A 166 -0.11 23.64 13.69
N ALA A 167 0.31 23.78 12.44
CA ALA A 167 0.20 25.01 11.66
C ALA A 167 -0.21 24.66 10.22
N SER A 168 -0.73 25.65 9.50
CA SER A 168 -0.89 25.54 8.05
C SER A 168 0.49 25.57 7.39
N ALA A 169 0.64 24.85 6.27
CA ALA A 169 1.80 25.05 5.41
C ALA A 169 1.75 26.45 4.80
N ILE A 170 2.88 27.16 4.81
CA ILE A 170 3.00 28.49 4.22
C ILE A 170 3.15 28.32 2.71
N ALA A 171 2.27 28.96 1.95
CA ALA A 171 2.30 28.90 0.50
C ALA A 171 3.23 29.98 -0.08
N HIS A 172 3.83 29.72 -1.24
CA HIS A 172 4.56 30.74 -1.99
C HIS A 172 3.64 31.33 -3.05
N THR A 173 3.73 32.64 -3.27
CA THR A 173 2.93 33.35 -4.27
C THR A 173 3.79 34.34 -5.05
N SER A 174 3.48 34.53 -6.32
CA SER A 174 4.03 35.63 -7.12
C SER A 174 3.10 36.83 -7.20
N LYS A 175 1.95 36.79 -6.51
CA LYS A 175 1.04 37.93 -6.39
C LYS A 175 1.64 38.93 -5.39
N GLU A 176 1.82 40.17 -5.81
CA GLU A 176 2.20 41.25 -4.90
C GLU A 176 1.02 41.59 -3.97
N LEU A 177 1.33 42.09 -2.77
CA LEU A 177 0.33 42.61 -1.84
C LEU A 177 -0.37 43.81 -2.47
N ASP A 178 -1.70 43.88 -2.36
CA ASP A 178 -2.43 45.03 -2.86
C ASP A 178 -2.10 46.27 -1.99
N VAL A 179 -2.23 47.47 -2.57
CA VAL A 179 -1.87 48.71 -1.88
C VAL A 179 -2.74 48.89 -0.63
N GLY A 180 -2.12 48.78 0.56
CA GLY A 180 -2.79 48.90 1.86
C GLY A 180 -3.13 47.57 2.53
N GLU A 181 -2.82 46.42 1.91
CA GLU A 181 -2.86 45.13 2.58
C GLU A 181 -1.64 44.97 3.50
N GLU A 182 -1.85 44.54 4.74
CA GLU A 182 -0.79 44.15 5.66
C GLU A 182 -0.36 42.71 5.37
N ASP A 183 0.95 42.44 5.44
CA ASP A 183 1.49 41.08 5.36
C ASP A 183 1.06 40.28 6.61
N ASP A 184 0.08 39.40 6.44
CA ASP A 184 -0.44 38.52 7.48
C ASP A 184 0.40 37.26 7.69
N GLY A 185 1.48 37.10 6.91
CA GLY A 185 2.36 35.94 6.92
C GLY A 185 1.70 34.66 6.39
N GLU A 186 0.57 34.75 5.69
CA GLU A 186 -0.09 33.59 5.07
C GLU A 186 0.69 33.09 3.83
N PHE A 187 1.43 34.00 3.17
CA PHE A 187 2.19 33.71 1.96
C PHE A 187 3.63 34.23 2.02
N ILE A 188 4.54 33.52 1.35
CA ILE A 188 5.88 34.04 1.02
C ILE A 188 5.83 34.57 -0.41
N VAL A 189 5.95 35.89 -0.55
CA VAL A 189 5.96 36.55 -1.86
C VAL A 189 7.35 36.37 -2.51
N GLU A 190 7.39 35.79 -3.71
CA GLU A 190 8.60 35.61 -4.51
C GLU A 190 8.38 36.02 -5.96
N SER A 191 9.45 36.37 -6.70
CA SER A 191 9.32 36.69 -8.12
C SER A 191 8.84 35.48 -8.91
N LYS A 192 8.07 35.74 -9.97
CA LYS A 192 7.53 34.70 -10.85
C LYS A 192 8.63 33.83 -11.44
N GLU A 193 9.74 34.44 -11.88
CA GLU A 193 10.87 33.74 -12.49
C GLU A 193 11.56 32.80 -11.50
N LYS A 194 11.69 33.22 -10.23
CA LYS A 194 12.24 32.38 -9.17
C LYS A 194 11.32 31.20 -8.88
N MET A 195 10.01 31.45 -8.79
CA MET A 195 9.01 30.41 -8.53
C MET A 195 8.95 29.38 -9.67
N GLU A 196 9.05 29.82 -10.93
CA GLU A 196 9.13 28.93 -12.10
C GLU A 196 10.41 28.09 -12.10
N MET A 197 11.57 28.69 -11.81
CA MET A 197 12.84 27.96 -11.68
C MET A 197 12.79 26.94 -10.53
N ASP A 198 12.20 27.29 -9.40
CA ASP A 198 12.08 26.40 -8.24
C ASP A 198 11.07 25.26 -8.48
N SER A 199 10.02 25.53 -9.27
CA SER A 199 9.12 24.49 -9.78
C SER A 199 9.86 23.48 -10.65
N LEU A 200 10.71 23.94 -11.58
CA LEU A 200 11.53 23.05 -12.43
C LEU A 200 12.51 22.20 -11.61
N LYS A 201 12.89 22.65 -10.42
CA LYS A 201 13.75 21.95 -9.47
C LYS A 201 12.98 21.04 -8.50
N ASN A 202 11.68 20.82 -8.71
CA ASN A 202 10.80 20.03 -7.84
C ASN A 202 10.78 20.50 -6.37
N LYS A 203 10.90 21.81 -6.11
CA LYS A 203 10.81 22.34 -4.74
C LYS A 203 9.37 22.45 -4.22
N TYR A 204 8.37 22.38 -5.09
CA TYR A 204 6.95 22.46 -4.75
C TYR A 204 6.25 21.12 -4.98
N LEU A 205 5.34 20.76 -4.07
CA LEU A 205 4.48 19.58 -4.21
C LEU A 205 3.31 19.82 -5.18
N GLU A 206 2.81 21.06 -5.23
CA GLU A 206 1.71 21.49 -6.08
C GLU A 206 1.98 22.93 -6.55
N VAL A 207 1.68 23.22 -7.82
CA VAL A 207 1.81 24.56 -8.40
C VAL A 207 0.53 24.88 -9.17
N ASN A 208 -0.09 26.00 -8.85
CA ASN A 208 -1.29 26.49 -9.54
C ASN A 208 -0.89 27.66 -10.46
N LEU A 209 -0.80 27.39 -11.76
CA LEU A 209 -0.38 28.37 -12.78
C LEU A 209 -1.54 29.20 -13.37
N ASN A 210 -2.77 28.92 -12.96
CA ASN A 210 -3.97 29.51 -13.55
C ASN A 210 -4.62 30.54 -12.61
N PHE A 211 -4.14 31.77 -12.65
CA PHE A 211 -4.95 32.94 -12.34
C PHE A 211 -5.29 33.65 -13.66
N ARG A 212 -6.32 33.13 -14.35
CA ARG A 212 -7.14 34.02 -15.18
C ARG A 212 -8.16 34.63 -14.22
N CYS A 213 -7.88 35.85 -13.76
CA CYS A 213 -8.93 36.74 -13.29
C CYS A 213 -9.88 37.06 -14.45
#